data_AF-X1LE76-F1
#
_entry.id   AF-X1LE76-F1
#
_cell.length_a   1.000
_cell.length_b   1.000
_cell.length_c   1.000
_cell.angle_alpha   90.00
_cell.angle_beta   90.00
_cell.angle_gamma   90.00
#
_symmetry.space_group_name_H-M   'P 1'
#
loop_
_entity.id
_entity.type
_entity.pdbx_description
1 polymer ?
#
loop_
_entity_poly.entity_id
_entity_poly.type
_entity_poly.pdbx_seq_one_letter_code
_entity_poly.pdbx_strand_id
1 'polypeptide(L)'
;SIYNSIIERLNKFGISINFRRIALTQEQIEKYQLPSDPAKQSDPNYNKFVDLYGSDMVVELDSLPPDVLRKIIEDCILQNIDEATLLYILKKEKGEKERL
;
A
#
# COMPACT_ATOMS: atom_id res chain seq x y z
N SER A 1 -5.44 2.87 -16.50
CA SER A 1 -5.26 2.16 -15.21
C SER A 1 -6.40 2.54 -14.27
N ILE A 2 -6.79 1.64 -13.36
CA ILE A 2 -7.83 1.90 -12.35
C ILE A 2 -7.52 3.15 -11.51
N TYR A 3 -6.24 3.42 -11.24
CA TYR A 3 -5.78 4.58 -10.48
C TYR A 3 -6.17 5.91 -11.14
N ASN A 4 -5.82 6.10 -12.42
CA ASN A 4 -6.17 7.31 -13.17
C ASN A 4 -7.68 7.51 -13.22
N SER A 5 -8.44 6.42 -13.37
CA SER A 5 -9.90 6.46 -13.39
C SER A 5 -10.49 6.94 -12.05
N ILE A 6 -9.91 6.54 -10.91
CA ILE A 6 -10.34 7.01 -9.58
C ILE A 6 -9.99 8.49 -9.40
N ILE A 7 -8.76 8.89 -9.77
CA ILE A 7 -8.29 10.28 -9.67
C ILE A 7 -9.19 11.22 -10.49
N GLU A 8 -9.47 10.88 -11.75
CA GLU A 8 -10.35 11.67 -12.61
C GLU A 8 -11.77 11.81 -12.03
N ARG A 9 -12.33 10.74 -11.45
CA ARG A 9 -13.64 10.81 -10.82
C ARG A 9 -13.65 11.71 -9.59
N LEU A 10 -12.66 11.58 -8.71
CA LEU A 10 -12.58 12.41 -7.50
C LEU A 10 -12.31 13.88 -7.82
N ASN A 11 -11.49 14.16 -8.84
CA ASN A 11 -11.28 15.52 -9.31
C ASN A 11 -12.58 16.19 -9.81
N LYS A 12 -13.51 15.43 -10.41
CA LYS A 12 -14.84 15.95 -10.80
C LYS A 12 -15.69 16.39 -9.60
N PHE A 13 -15.42 15.86 -8.41
CA PHE A 13 -16.03 16.28 -7.15
C PHE A 13 -15.22 17.38 -6.43
N GLY A 14 -14.18 17.92 -7.07
CA GLY A 14 -13.29 18.92 -6.46
C GLY A 14 -12.31 18.35 -5.43
N ILE A 15 -12.16 17.02 -5.37
CA ILE A 15 -11.29 16.35 -4.42
C ILE A 15 -10.00 15.96 -5.14
N SER A 16 -8.89 16.59 -4.75
CA SER A 16 -7.56 16.20 -5.18
C SER A 16 -6.99 15.16 -4.23
N ILE A 17 -6.53 14.03 -4.79
CA ILE A 17 -5.86 12.97 -4.03
C ILE A 17 -4.50 12.64 -4.63
N ASN A 18 -3.57 12.23 -3.78
CA ASN A 18 -2.30 11.64 -4.21
C ASN A 18 -2.36 10.12 -4.05
N PHE A 19 -2.14 9.38 -5.14
CA PHE A 19 -2.06 7.92 -5.09
C PHE A 19 -0.60 7.48 -5.03
N ARG A 20 -0.25 6.67 -4.02
CA ARG A 20 1.11 6.17 -3.81
C ARG A 20 1.09 4.66 -3.61
N ARG A 21 1.95 3.95 -4.34
CA ARG A 21 2.25 2.53 -4.05
C ARG A 21 3.18 2.48 -2.83
N ILE A 22 2.69 1.91 -1.73
CA ILE A 22 3.43 1.86 -0.44
C ILE A 22 4.07 0.49 -0.18
N ALA A 23 3.53 -0.56 -0.81
CA ALA A 23 3.94 -1.93 -0.61
C ALA A 23 4.28 -2.60 -1.95
N LEU A 24 5.04 -3.68 -1.85
CA LEU A 24 5.54 -4.47 -2.97
C LEU A 24 6.35 -3.62 -3.96
N THR A 25 7.19 -2.71 -3.47
CA THR A 25 8.13 -1.95 -4.31
C THR A 25 9.32 -2.81 -4.71
N GLN A 26 10.05 -2.44 -5.76
CA GLN A 26 11.25 -3.17 -6.19
C GLN A 26 12.28 -3.29 -5.04
N GLU A 27 12.50 -2.18 -4.32
CA GLU A 27 13.38 -2.15 -3.14
C GLU A 27 12.91 -3.11 -2.04
N GLN A 28 11.60 -3.26 -1.82
CA GLN A 28 11.06 -4.19 -0.83
C GLN A 28 11.21 -5.64 -1.28
N ILE A 29 11.01 -5.92 -2.58
CA ILE A 29 11.23 -7.25 -3.17
C ILE A 29 12.67 -7.71 -2.93
N GLU A 30 13.63 -6.84 -3.22
CA GLU A 30 15.06 -7.12 -3.03
C GLU A 30 15.42 -7.22 -1.54
N LYS A 31 14.96 -6.28 -0.72
CA LYS A 31 15.25 -6.23 0.72
C LYS A 31 14.77 -7.46 1.47
N TYR A 32 13.57 -7.94 1.18
CA TYR A 32 12.95 -9.07 1.87
C TYR A 32 13.15 -10.40 1.13
N GLN A 33 13.88 -10.40 0.01
CA GLN A 33 14.13 -11.58 -0.82
C GLN A 33 12.83 -12.34 -1.12
N LEU A 34 11.81 -11.61 -1.55
CA LEU A 34 10.47 -12.18 -1.69
C LEU A 34 10.47 -13.28 -2.78
N PRO A 35 9.79 -14.40 -2.53
CA PRO A 35 9.63 -15.44 -3.54
C PRO A 35 8.88 -14.89 -4.76
N SER A 36 9.26 -15.37 -5.93
CA SER A 36 8.57 -15.07 -7.18
C SER A 36 8.11 -16.36 -7.83
N ASP A 37 6.93 -16.32 -8.44
CA ASP A 37 6.35 -17.44 -9.17
C ASP A 37 6.08 -17.06 -10.63
N PRO A 38 6.02 -18.04 -11.56
CA PRO A 38 5.62 -17.77 -12.93
C PRO A 38 4.20 -17.21 -13.00
N ALA A 39 4.02 -16.13 -13.75
CA ALA A 39 2.72 -15.52 -13.97
C ALA A 39 1.78 -16.44 -14.75
N LYS A 40 0.48 -16.35 -14.44
CA LYS A 40 -0.55 -17.08 -15.18
C LYS A 40 -0.68 -16.50 -16.58
N GLN A 41 -0.38 -17.30 -17.60
CA GLN A 41 -0.50 -16.89 -19.01
C GLN A 41 -1.93 -16.50 -19.41
N SER A 42 -2.95 -17.01 -18.72
CA SER A 42 -4.35 -16.64 -18.93
C SER A 42 -4.70 -15.25 -18.39
N ASP A 43 -3.81 -14.60 -17.62
CA ASP A 43 -4.07 -13.26 -17.12
C ASP A 43 -4.10 -12.26 -18.29
N PRO A 44 -5.14 -11.40 -18.40
CA PRO A 44 -5.23 -10.43 -19.49
C PRO A 44 -4.08 -9.40 -19.51
N ASN A 45 -3.31 -9.29 -18.43
CA ASN A 45 -2.15 -8.42 -18.31
C ASN A 45 -0.80 -9.15 -18.50
N TYR A 46 -0.80 -10.47 -18.72
CA TYR A 46 0.44 -11.27 -18.81
C TYR A 46 1.44 -10.69 -19.84
N ASN A 47 1.02 -10.53 -21.10
CA ASN A 47 1.89 -10.01 -22.15
C ASN A 47 2.44 -8.61 -21.80
N LYS A 48 1.59 -7.72 -21.27
CA LYS A 48 2.01 -6.38 -20.86
C LYS A 48 3.03 -6.41 -19.72
N PHE A 49 2.91 -7.36 -18.81
CA PHE A 49 3.86 -7.53 -17.71
C PHE A 49 5.21 -8.00 -18.24
N VAL A 50 5.22 -9.04 -19.08
CA VAL A 50 6.45 -9.57 -19.69
C VAL A 50 7.14 -8.53 -20.55
N ASP A 51 6.39 -7.75 -21.34
CA ASP A 51 6.95 -6.65 -22.15
C ASP A 51 7.57 -5.55 -21.29
N LEU A 52 6.99 -5.26 -20.12
CA LEU A 52 7.43 -4.19 -19.22
C LEU A 52 8.65 -4.59 -18.38
N TYR A 53 8.69 -5.83 -17.90
CA TYR A 53 9.71 -6.29 -16.94
C TYR A 53 10.72 -7.29 -17.53
N GLY A 54 10.50 -7.76 -18.76
CA GLY A 54 11.38 -8.72 -19.45
C GLY A 54 11.39 -10.13 -18.84
N SER A 55 10.44 -10.42 -17.96
CA SER A 55 10.33 -11.68 -17.22
C SER A 55 8.86 -11.98 -16.93
N ASP A 56 8.50 -13.25 -16.87
CA ASP A 56 7.19 -13.70 -16.42
C ASP A 56 7.17 -14.06 -14.93
N MET A 57 8.29 -13.89 -14.22
CA MET A 57 8.36 -14.08 -12.77
C MET A 57 7.71 -12.90 -12.05
N VAL A 58 6.61 -13.17 -11.35
CA VAL A 58 5.86 -12.19 -10.56
C VAL A 58 6.04 -12.45 -9.08
N VAL A 59 6.07 -11.37 -8.30
CA VAL A 59 6.01 -11.44 -6.83
C VAL A 59 4.60 -11.06 -6.41
N GLU A 60 3.97 -11.88 -5.58
CA GLU A 60 2.64 -11.63 -5.05
C GLU A 60 2.70 -10.83 -3.73
N LEU A 61 1.63 -10.11 -3.41
CA LEU A 61 1.60 -9.27 -2.19
C LEU A 61 1.65 -10.12 -0.92
N ASP A 62 1.05 -11.30 -0.93
CA ASP A 62 1.03 -12.25 0.17
C ASP A 62 2.40 -12.90 0.44
N SER A 63 3.36 -12.72 -0.47
CA SER A 63 4.76 -13.09 -0.26
C SER A 63 5.45 -12.18 0.78
N LEU A 64 4.94 -10.96 1.02
CA LEU A 64 5.42 -10.11 2.10
C LEU A 64 5.02 -10.68 3.47
N PRO A 65 5.95 -10.75 4.44
CA PRO A 65 5.61 -11.11 5.81
C PRO A 65 4.48 -10.20 6.36
N PRO A 66 3.43 -10.77 6.99
CA PRO A 66 2.26 -10.00 7.43
C PRO A 66 2.57 -8.88 8.43
N ASP A 67 3.56 -9.09 9.30
CA ASP A 67 4.10 -8.11 10.24
C ASP A 67 4.82 -6.95 9.53
N VAL A 68 5.59 -7.25 8.49
CA VAL A 68 6.23 -6.24 7.63
C VAL A 68 5.18 -5.40 6.91
N LEU A 69 4.18 -6.03 6.29
CA LEU A 69 3.09 -5.32 5.61
C LEU A 69 2.31 -4.44 6.59
N ARG A 70 2.01 -4.96 7.79
CA ARG A 70 1.35 -4.18 8.85
C ARG A 70 2.18 -2.93 9.21
N LYS A 71 3.49 -3.09 9.36
CA LYS A 71 4.38 -1.97 9.70
C LYS A 71 4.43 -0.91 8.60
N ILE A 72 4.53 -1.32 7.33
CA ILE A 72 4.49 -0.40 6.18
C ILE A 72 3.19 0.41 6.16
N ILE A 73 2.05 -0.24 6.42
CA ILE A 73 0.74 0.43 6.46
C ILE A 73 0.66 1.40 7.64
N GLU A 74 1.05 0.94 8.84
CA GLU A 74 1.03 1.76 10.05
C GLU A 74 1.89 3.01 9.89
N ASP A 75 3.13 2.86 9.42
CA ASP A 75 4.04 3.98 9.20
C ASP A 75 3.49 4.96 8.15
N CYS A 76 2.87 4.46 7.09
CA CYS A 76 2.24 5.31 6.09
C CYS A 76 1.04 6.09 6.66
N ILE A 77 0.23 5.46 7.52
CA ILE A 77 -0.90 6.12 8.18
C ILE A 77 -0.39 7.22 9.10
N LEU A 78 0.57 6.89 9.97
CA LEU A 78 1.13 7.84 10.94
C LEU A 78 1.78 9.05 10.26
N GLN A 79 2.46 8.86 9.13
CA GLN A 79 3.04 9.96 8.34
C GLN A 79 2.01 10.94 7.76
N ASN A 80 0.75 10.53 7.63
CA ASN A 80 -0.33 11.33 7.05
C ASN A 80 -1.35 11.82 8.08
N ILE A 81 -1.08 11.62 9.37
CA ILE A 81 -1.89 12.11 10.48
C ILE A 81 -1.13 13.22 11.20
N ASP A 82 -1.86 14.26 11.62
CA ASP A 82 -1.30 15.28 12.51
C ASP A 82 -0.98 14.66 13.89
N GLU A 83 0.31 14.58 14.22
CA GLU A 83 0.79 13.92 15.44
C GLU A 83 0.24 14.58 16.71
N ALA A 84 0.13 15.92 16.73
CA ALA A 84 -0.40 16.65 17.87
C ALA A 84 -1.87 16.29 18.14
N THR A 85 -2.68 16.24 17.09
CA THR A 85 -4.09 15.82 17.14
C THR A 85 -4.21 14.38 17.60
N LEU A 86 -3.39 13.48 17.07
CA LEU A 86 -3.37 12.07 17.47
C LEU A 86 -3.05 11.91 18.96
N LEU A 87 -1.98 12.56 19.44
CA LEU A 87 -1.58 12.52 20.85
C LEU A 87 -2.65 13.10 21.78
N TYR A 88 -3.34 14.17 21.35
CA TYR A 88 -4.45 14.75 22.10
C TYR A 88 -5.61 13.75 22.25
N ILE A 89 -6.02 13.09 21.15
CA ILE A 89 -7.10 12.10 21.16
C ILE A 89 -6.74 10.92 22.07
N LEU A 90 -5.53 10.38 21.95
CA LEU A 90 -5.06 9.24 22.76
C LEU A 90 -5.05 9.55 24.26
N LYS A 91 -4.63 10.77 24.65
CA LYS A 91 -4.68 11.20 26.05
C LYS A 91 -6.11 11.25 26.59
N LYS A 92 -7.05 11.75 25.79
CA LYS A 92 -8.47 11.81 26.16
C LYS A 92 -9.05 10.41 26.35
N GLU A 93 -8.83 9.50 25.39
CA GLU A 93 -9.32 8.11 25.47
C GLU A 93 -8.78 7.36 26.70
N LYS A 94 -7.50 7.57 27.05
CA LYS A 94 -6.90 6.96 28.25
C LYS A 94 -7.60 7.43 29.52
N GLY A 95 -7.84 8.74 29.65
CA GLY A 95 -8.54 9.30 30.81
C GLY A 95 -9.99 8.86 30.93
N GLU A 96 -10.67 8.56 29.81
CA GLU A 96 -12.02 7.98 29.80
C GLU A 96 -12.01 6.52 30.26
N LYS A 97 -11.03 5.71 29.81
CA LYS A 97 -10.87 4.31 30.26
C LYS A 97 -10.55 4.18 31.74
N GLU A 98 -9.78 5.11 32.32
CA GLU A 98 -9.45 5.10 33.75
C GLU A 98 -10.63 5.51 34.65
N ARG A 99 -11.69 6.08 34.07
CA ARG A 99 -12.91 6.50 34.78
C ARG A 99 -14.04 5.47 34.73
N LEU A 100 -13.87 4.38 33.99
CA LEU A 100 -14.80 3.24 33.87
C LEU A 100 -14.33 2.07 34.75
#